data_AF-A0A0K2SXU7-F1
#
_entry.id   AF-A0A0K2SXU7-F1
#
_cell.length_a   1.000
_cell.length_b   1.000
_cell.length_c   1.000
_cell.angle_alpha   90.00
_cell.angle_beta   90.00
_cell.angle_gamma   90.00
#
_symmetry.space_group_name_H-M   'P 1'
#
loop_
_entity.id
_entity.type
_entity.pdbx_description
1 polymer ?
#
loop_
_entity_poly.entity_id
_entity_poly.type
_entity_poly.pdbx_seq_one_letter_code
_entity_poly.pdbx_strand_id
1 'polypeptide(L)'
;WSTEKSYSAILSLCNEASDELVAAIDYTERQELEDFFTKNALLLCADWILSARTHIWQKDYDFSSSGSMSSSFLSAFEKDIISLKRVANYHADVMPRVHIHEATIRVMAGATPLKTQELLDKSRKLRQRHNSKETLSKPRDLDESEPSGGGEREHATALFMACKYLPPQLLSSPGERTGMLMEATKILEKI
;
A
#
# COMPACT_ATOMS: atom_id res chain seq x y z
N TRP A 1 25.95 -15.67 -9.73
CA TRP A 1 25.72 -14.42 -9.00
C TRP A 1 24.70 -14.72 -7.90
N SER A 2 25.08 -14.65 -6.62
CA SER A 2 24.19 -15.05 -5.52
C SER A 2 23.06 -14.03 -5.36
N THR A 3 21.82 -14.50 -5.24
CA THR A 3 20.58 -13.71 -5.10
C THR A 3 20.65 -12.68 -3.97
N GLU A 4 21.28 -13.04 -2.86
CA GLU A 4 21.49 -12.18 -1.69
C GLU A 4 22.31 -10.91 -1.99
N LYS A 5 23.37 -11.04 -2.80
CA LYS A 5 24.16 -9.88 -3.26
C LYS A 5 23.32 -8.94 -4.13
N SER A 6 22.40 -9.50 -4.93
CA SER A 6 21.48 -8.72 -5.74
C SER A 6 20.49 -7.92 -4.88
N TYR A 7 19.94 -8.50 -3.81
CA TYR A 7 19.00 -7.79 -2.92
C TYR A 7 19.67 -6.66 -2.15
N SER A 8 20.89 -6.87 -1.65
CA SER A 8 21.64 -5.80 -0.97
C SER A 8 21.88 -4.59 -1.88
N ALA A 9 22.20 -4.82 -3.16
CA ALA A 9 22.40 -3.76 -4.14
C ALA A 9 21.08 -3.01 -4.44
N ILE A 10 19.97 -3.73 -4.61
CA ILE A 10 18.65 -3.12 -4.83
C ILE A 10 18.25 -2.26 -3.62
N LEU A 11 18.45 -2.75 -2.39
CA LEU A 11 18.15 -1.97 -1.19
C LEU A 11 19.00 -0.70 -1.07
N SER A 12 20.27 -0.76 -1.50
CA SER A 12 21.12 0.43 -1.58
C SER A 12 20.55 1.46 -2.55
N LEU A 13 20.13 1.04 -3.75
CA LEU A 13 19.49 1.92 -4.73
C LEU A 13 18.16 2.48 -4.22
N CYS A 14 17.36 1.68 -3.50
CA CYS A 14 16.13 2.16 -2.87
C CYS A 14 16.41 3.24 -1.81
N ASN A 15 17.51 3.14 -1.06
CA ASN A 15 17.87 4.15 -0.06
C ASN A 15 18.24 5.47 -0.75
N GLU A 16 19.09 5.42 -1.77
CA GLU A 16 19.48 6.59 -2.55
C GLU A 16 18.26 7.25 -3.23
N ALA A 17 17.40 6.45 -3.87
CA ALA A 17 16.17 6.94 -4.47
C ALA A 17 15.20 7.54 -3.43
N SER A 18 15.18 7.02 -2.20
CA SER A 18 14.38 7.58 -1.10
C SER A 18 14.91 8.95 -0.65
N ASP A 19 16.23 9.12 -0.59
CA ASP A 19 16.86 10.41 -0.28
C ASP A 19 16.52 11.46 -1.34
N GLU A 20 16.67 11.11 -2.61
CA GLU A 20 16.32 11.98 -3.75
C GLU A 20 14.82 12.30 -3.79
N LEU A 21 13.96 11.32 -3.52
CA LEU A 21 12.51 11.53 -3.45
C LEU A 21 12.14 12.54 -2.36
N VAL A 22 12.76 12.44 -1.18
CA VAL A 22 12.53 13.42 -0.10
C VAL A 22 12.96 14.82 -0.51
N ALA A 23 14.14 14.95 -1.12
CA ALA A 23 14.62 16.24 -1.61
C ALA A 23 13.70 16.83 -2.69
N ALA A 24 13.19 15.99 -3.59
CA ALA A 24 12.24 16.41 -4.62
C ALA A 24 10.90 16.87 -4.02
N ILE A 25 10.34 16.13 -3.05
CA ILE A 25 9.12 16.54 -2.33
C ILE A 25 9.33 17.87 -1.60
N ASP A 26 10.45 18.03 -0.87
CA ASP A 26 10.80 19.28 -0.18
C ASP A 26 10.85 20.47 -1.15
N TYR A 27 11.43 20.27 -2.33
CA TYR A 27 11.50 21.29 -3.37
C TYR A 27 10.11 21.64 -3.91
N THR A 28 9.29 20.64 -4.23
CA THR A 28 7.91 20.82 -4.73
C THR A 28 7.03 21.55 -3.71
N GLU A 29 7.12 21.20 -2.42
CA GLU A 29 6.38 21.86 -1.34
C GLU A 29 6.81 23.33 -1.17
N ARG A 30 8.11 23.62 -1.21
CA ARG A 30 8.62 25.00 -1.04
C ARG A 30 8.25 25.93 -2.18
N GLN A 31 8.20 25.42 -3.41
CA GLN A 31 7.85 26.22 -4.59
C GLN A 31 6.35 26.29 -4.84
N GLU A 32 5.52 25.66 -4.00
CA GLU A 32 4.07 25.57 -4.18
C GLU A 32 3.69 25.12 -5.60
N LEU A 33 4.52 24.24 -6.20
CA LEU A 33 4.32 23.82 -7.57
C LEU A 33 3.03 23.03 -7.68
N GLU A 34 2.05 23.61 -8.39
CA GLU A 34 0.79 22.92 -8.71
C GLU A 34 0.91 21.96 -9.89
N ASP A 35 2.12 21.65 -10.35
CA ASP A 35 2.34 20.76 -11.49
C ASP A 35 1.84 19.33 -11.21
N PHE A 36 0.79 18.96 -11.92
CA PHE A 36 0.19 17.63 -11.88
C PHE A 36 1.19 16.54 -12.27
N PHE A 37 2.04 16.78 -13.27
CA PHE A 37 3.00 15.77 -13.73
C PHE A 37 4.05 15.47 -12.66
N THR A 38 4.62 16.50 -12.06
CA THR A 38 5.58 16.35 -10.95
C THR A 38 4.94 15.57 -9.79
N LYS A 39 3.73 15.94 -9.33
CA LYS A 39 3.05 15.24 -8.22
C LYS A 39 2.79 13.76 -8.51
N ASN A 40 2.37 13.43 -9.73
CA ASN A 40 2.16 12.03 -10.14
C ASN A 40 3.49 11.27 -10.29
N ALA A 41 4.55 11.93 -10.75
CA ALA A 41 5.88 11.32 -10.81
C ALA A 41 6.41 11.00 -9.41
N LEU A 42 6.23 11.91 -8.44
CA LEU A 42 6.57 11.67 -7.03
C LEU A 42 5.79 10.49 -6.45
N LEU A 43 4.48 10.39 -6.75
CA LEU A 43 3.65 9.25 -6.35
C LEU A 43 4.16 7.94 -6.93
N LEU A 44 4.47 7.90 -8.23
CA LEU A 44 4.99 6.72 -8.91
C LEU A 44 6.32 6.25 -8.30
N CYS A 45 7.23 7.20 -8.02
CA CYS A 45 8.51 6.91 -7.38
C CYS A 45 8.31 6.31 -5.98
N ALA A 46 7.43 6.90 -5.16
CA ALA A 46 7.10 6.39 -3.83
C ALA A 46 6.55 4.96 -3.90
N ASP A 47 5.60 4.71 -4.82
CA ASP A 47 4.99 3.40 -5.02
C ASP A 47 6.03 2.35 -5.46
N TRP A 48 6.96 2.69 -6.35
CA TRP A 48 8.01 1.77 -6.80
C TRP A 48 9.00 1.42 -5.70
N ILE A 49 9.44 2.39 -4.90
CA ILE A 49 10.36 2.14 -3.78
C ILE A 49 9.69 1.23 -2.74
N LEU A 50 8.46 1.55 -2.32
CA LEU A 50 7.71 0.75 -1.35
C LEU A 50 7.40 -0.65 -1.87
N SER A 51 7.05 -0.78 -3.15
CA SER A 51 6.80 -2.07 -3.80
C SER A 51 8.06 -2.93 -3.84
N ALA A 52 9.21 -2.36 -4.23
CA ALA A 52 10.48 -3.07 -4.27
C ALA A 52 10.89 -3.61 -2.89
N ARG A 53 10.83 -2.77 -1.85
CA ARG A 53 11.13 -3.20 -0.47
C ARG A 53 10.15 -4.26 0.03
N THR A 54 8.85 -4.08 -0.25
CA THR A 54 7.82 -5.05 0.14
C THR A 54 8.08 -6.41 -0.53
N HIS A 55 8.46 -6.43 -1.80
CA HIS A 55 8.75 -7.67 -2.52
C HIS A 55 10.00 -8.37 -1.98
N ILE A 56 11.07 -7.63 -1.69
CA ILE A 56 12.28 -8.19 -1.06
C ILE A 56 11.94 -8.81 0.30
N TRP A 57 11.21 -8.08 1.15
CA TRP A 57 10.75 -8.60 2.43
C TRP A 57 9.88 -9.84 2.29
N GLN A 58 8.93 -9.88 1.34
CA GLN A 58 8.06 -11.03 1.14
C GLN A 58 8.85 -12.29 0.74
N LYS A 59 9.90 -12.13 -0.07
CA LYS A 59 10.79 -13.25 -0.39
C LYS A 59 11.47 -13.74 0.88
N ASP A 60 12.06 -12.85 1.67
CA ASP A 60 12.72 -13.24 2.91
C ASP A 60 11.74 -13.87 3.91
N TYR A 61 10.52 -13.35 4.04
CA TYR A 61 9.47 -13.87 4.91
C TYR A 61 9.00 -15.28 4.52
N ASP A 62 8.84 -15.56 3.22
CA ASP A 62 8.45 -16.88 2.75
C ASP A 62 9.58 -17.92 2.94
N PHE A 63 10.86 -17.48 3.02
CA PHE A 63 12.03 -18.34 3.22
C PHE A 63 12.51 -18.48 4.68
N SER A 64 12.26 -17.47 5.52
CA SER A 64 12.78 -17.42 6.89
C SER A 64 11.64 -17.32 7.91
N SER A 65 11.59 -18.26 8.85
CA SER A 65 10.60 -18.29 9.94
C SER A 65 10.80 -17.19 11.00
N SER A 66 11.86 -16.39 10.87
CA SER A 66 12.15 -15.22 11.71
C SER A 66 11.49 -13.98 11.12
N GLY A 67 10.19 -13.81 11.38
CA GLY A 67 9.35 -12.77 10.78
C GLY A 67 9.67 -11.30 11.16
N SER A 68 10.85 -10.99 11.71
CA SER A 68 11.24 -9.64 12.12
C SER A 68 12.42 -9.12 11.30
N MET A 69 12.23 -7.99 10.62
CA MET A 69 13.27 -7.32 9.82
C MET A 69 14.27 -6.53 10.66
N SER A 70 15.43 -6.22 10.08
CA SER A 70 16.42 -5.37 10.73
C SER A 70 15.84 -3.97 11.01
N SER A 71 16.30 -3.34 12.10
CA SER A 71 15.86 -1.98 12.46
C SER A 71 16.15 -0.97 11.34
N SER A 72 17.27 -1.11 10.64
CA SER A 72 17.65 -0.25 9.52
C SER A 72 16.71 -0.40 8.32
N PHE A 73 16.21 -1.61 8.05
CA PHE A 73 15.22 -1.84 7.00
C PHE A 73 13.88 -1.19 7.38
N LEU A 74 13.44 -1.38 8.62
CA LEU A 74 12.19 -0.78 9.13
C LEU A 74 12.24 0.74 9.10
N SER A 75 13.35 1.36 9.52
CA SER A 75 13.50 2.82 9.48
C SER A 75 13.48 3.38 8.05
N ALA A 76 14.10 2.66 7.09
CA ALA A 76 14.07 3.06 5.68
C ALA A 76 12.65 2.94 5.09
N PHE A 77 11.93 1.86 5.43
CA PHE A 77 10.55 1.67 5.00
C PHE A 77 9.60 2.72 5.62
N GLU A 78 9.80 3.07 6.90
CA GLU A 78 9.03 4.11 7.57
C GLU A 78 9.25 5.48 6.92
N LYS A 79 10.50 5.80 6.56
CA LYS A 79 10.82 7.00 5.78
C LYS A 79 10.05 7.05 4.47
N ASP A 80 9.99 5.94 3.73
CA ASP A 80 9.24 5.87 2.47
C ASP A 80 7.73 6.06 2.67
N ILE A 81 7.16 5.53 3.77
CA ILE A 81 5.76 5.79 4.15
C ILE A 81 5.53 7.28 4.42
N ILE A 82 6.46 7.95 5.11
CA ILE A 82 6.35 9.39 5.36
C ILE A 82 6.36 10.17 4.05
N SER A 83 7.23 9.81 3.10
CA SER A 83 7.24 10.39 1.75
C SER A 83 5.89 10.19 1.05
N LEU A 84 5.34 8.96 1.07
CA LEU A 84 4.03 8.67 0.49
C LEU A 84 2.90 9.48 1.14
N LYS A 85 2.92 9.65 2.48
CA LYS A 85 1.94 10.48 3.20
C LYS A 85 1.99 11.94 2.76
N ARG A 86 3.19 12.48 2.55
CA ARG A 86 3.36 13.85 2.07
C ARG A 86 2.79 14.01 0.66
N VAL A 87 3.05 13.05 -0.23
CA VAL A 87 2.48 13.02 -1.58
C VAL A 87 0.95 12.84 -1.56
N ALA A 88 0.42 12.06 -0.61
CA ALA A 88 -1.02 11.85 -0.44
C ALA A 88 -1.79 13.13 -0.06
N ASN A 89 -1.11 14.17 0.45
CA ASN A 89 -1.74 15.48 0.65
C ASN A 89 -2.24 16.09 -0.67
N TYR A 90 -1.64 15.72 -1.80
CA TYR A 90 -2.07 16.17 -3.13
C TYR A 90 -3.16 15.28 -3.74
N HIS A 91 -3.27 14.02 -3.28
CA HIS A 91 -4.15 13.01 -3.84
C HIS A 91 -4.88 12.25 -2.72
N ALA A 92 -6.10 12.66 -2.41
CA ALA A 92 -6.91 12.02 -1.37
C ALA A 92 -7.11 10.51 -1.60
N ASP A 93 -7.12 10.07 -2.86
CA ASP A 93 -7.32 8.68 -3.28
C ASP A 93 -6.11 7.77 -2.99
N VAL A 94 -4.98 8.33 -2.56
CA VAL A 94 -3.76 7.58 -2.20
C VAL A 94 -3.81 7.09 -0.75
N MET A 95 -4.67 7.66 0.10
CA MET A 95 -4.77 7.29 1.52
C MET A 95 -5.00 5.79 1.78
N PRO A 96 -5.81 5.05 1.00
CA PRO A 96 -5.89 3.59 1.11
C PRO A 96 -4.53 2.88 0.95
N ARG A 97 -3.65 3.36 0.06
CA ARG A 97 -2.28 2.82 -0.13
C ARG A 97 -1.42 3.05 1.09
N VAL A 98 -1.49 4.25 1.67
CA VAL A 98 -0.75 4.60 2.91
C VAL A 98 -1.08 3.60 4.01
N HIS A 99 -2.37 3.34 4.26
CA HIS A 99 -2.79 2.39 5.30
C HIS A 99 -2.30 0.96 5.05
N ILE A 100 -2.21 0.54 3.78
CA ILE A 100 -1.67 -0.78 3.41
C ILE A 100 -0.18 -0.87 3.75
N HIS A 101 0.61 0.16 3.42
CA HIS A 101 2.03 0.17 3.75
C HIS A 101 2.29 0.33 5.26
N GLU A 102 1.46 1.08 5.98
CA GLU A 102 1.49 1.11 7.45
C GLU A 102 1.16 -0.25 8.08
N ALA A 103 0.19 -0.98 7.53
CA ALA A 103 -0.08 -2.35 7.95
C ALA A 103 1.12 -3.25 7.63
N THR A 104 1.74 -3.08 6.47
CA THR A 104 2.90 -3.86 6.02
C THR A 104 4.09 -3.71 6.97
N ILE A 105 4.49 -2.48 7.33
CA ILE A 105 5.62 -2.28 8.25
C ILE A 105 5.36 -2.87 9.64
N ARG A 106 4.11 -2.87 10.11
CA ARG A 106 3.73 -3.53 11.36
C ARG A 106 3.89 -5.05 11.28
N VAL A 107 3.54 -5.65 10.15
CA VAL A 107 3.77 -7.08 9.92
C VAL A 107 5.27 -7.36 9.88
N MET A 108 6.06 -6.55 9.16
CA MET A 108 7.53 -6.67 9.10
C MET A 108 8.21 -6.56 10.47
N ALA A 109 7.63 -5.77 11.38
CA ALA A 109 8.12 -5.59 12.74
C ALA A 109 7.61 -6.66 13.73
N GLY A 110 6.73 -7.58 13.31
CA GLY A 110 6.10 -8.54 14.21
C GLY A 110 5.19 -7.89 15.27
N ALA A 111 4.61 -6.73 14.96
CA ALA A 111 3.76 -5.98 15.89
C ALA A 111 2.42 -6.67 16.14
N THR A 112 1.69 -6.22 17.18
CA THR A 112 0.39 -6.78 17.56
C THR A 112 -0.62 -6.73 16.40
N PRO A 113 -1.31 -7.84 16.10
CA PRO A 113 -2.09 -8.00 14.88
C PRO A 113 -3.41 -7.20 14.88
N LEU A 114 -3.95 -6.81 16.03
CA LEU A 114 -5.19 -6.03 16.14
C LEU A 114 -5.08 -4.67 15.44
N LYS A 115 -3.96 -3.97 15.62
CA LYS A 115 -3.78 -2.66 15.00
C LYS A 115 -3.54 -2.75 13.49
N THR A 116 -2.91 -3.84 13.04
CA THR A 116 -2.77 -4.17 11.62
C THR A 116 -4.14 -4.42 10.99
N GLN A 117 -5.03 -5.14 11.66
CA GLN A 117 -6.41 -5.37 11.21
C GLN A 117 -7.19 -4.06 11.06
N GLU A 118 -7.12 -3.15 12.04
CA GLU A 118 -7.79 -1.85 11.94
C GLU A 118 -7.34 -1.01 10.73
N LEU A 119 -6.06 -1.06 10.39
CA LEU A 119 -5.52 -0.34 9.22
C LEU A 119 -6.03 -0.92 7.90
N LEU A 120 -6.07 -2.25 7.78
CA LEU A 120 -6.62 -2.95 6.63
C LEU A 120 -8.15 -2.74 6.50
N ASP A 121 -8.85 -2.64 7.63
CA ASP A 121 -10.28 -2.29 7.64
C ASP A 121 -10.53 -0.85 7.20
N LYS A 122 -9.65 0.09 7.57
CA LYS A 122 -9.75 1.48 7.14
C LYS A 122 -9.57 1.64 5.63
N SER A 123 -8.58 0.97 5.02
CA SER A 123 -8.38 1.03 3.56
C SER A 123 -9.61 0.49 2.81
N ARG A 124 -10.20 -0.61 3.29
CA ARG A 124 -11.46 -1.17 2.76
C ARG A 124 -12.66 -0.22 2.89
N LYS A 125 -12.84 0.40 4.07
CA LYS A 125 -13.99 1.29 4.35
C LYS A 125 -13.94 2.59 3.55
N LEU A 126 -12.75 3.15 3.28
CA LEU A 126 -12.61 4.36 2.48
C LEU A 126 -13.16 4.18 1.06
N ARG A 127 -13.00 2.98 0.48
CA ARG A 127 -13.60 2.61 -0.81
C ARG A 127 -15.11 2.45 -0.77
N GLN A 128 -15.64 1.75 0.23
CA GLN A 128 -17.10 1.58 0.37
C GLN A 128 -17.81 2.94 0.40
N ARG A 129 -17.22 3.95 1.04
CA ARG A 129 -17.74 5.32 1.04
C ARG A 129 -17.68 6.02 -0.31
N HIS A 130 -16.64 5.76 -1.13
CA HIS A 130 -16.52 6.30 -2.48
C HIS A 130 -17.66 5.77 -3.37
N ASN A 131 -17.83 4.44 -3.43
CA ASN A 131 -18.89 3.80 -4.22
C ASN A 131 -20.30 4.21 -3.73
N SER A 132 -20.50 4.39 -2.42
CA SER A 132 -21.81 4.80 -1.88
C SER A 132 -22.21 6.22 -2.30
N LYS A 133 -21.23 7.14 -2.40
CA LYS A 133 -21.48 8.53 -2.82
C LYS A 133 -21.78 8.62 -4.32
N GLU A 134 -21.13 7.80 -5.13
CA GLU A 134 -21.37 7.71 -6.57
C GLU A 134 -22.79 7.21 -6.88
N THR A 135 -23.32 6.30 -6.07
CA THR A 135 -24.70 5.80 -6.22
C THR A 135 -25.81 6.73 -5.72
N LEU A 136 -25.51 7.78 -4.94
CA LEU A 136 -26.52 8.70 -4.40
C LEU A 136 -26.68 10.01 -5.19
N SER A 137 -25.95 10.19 -6.30
CA SER A 137 -25.92 11.45 -7.04
C SER A 137 -25.83 11.28 -8.56
N LYS A 138 -26.64 10.42 -9.17
CA LYS A 138 -26.93 10.52 -10.62
C LYS A 138 -28.41 10.17 -10.89
N PRO A 139 -29.21 11.08 -11.49
CA PRO A 139 -30.37 10.68 -12.26
C PRO A 139 -29.87 9.77 -13.39
N ARG A 140 -30.53 8.63 -13.59
CA ARG A 140 -30.30 7.72 -14.70
C ARG A 140 -30.56 8.48 -16.00
N ASP A 141 -29.51 8.92 -16.69
CA ASP A 141 -29.45 9.12 -18.14
C ASP A 141 -27.99 9.37 -18.57
N LEU A 142 -27.46 8.45 -19.39
CA LEU A 142 -26.37 8.63 -20.36
C LEU A 142 -25.01 9.16 -19.84
N ASP A 143 -24.07 8.26 -19.52
CA ASP A 143 -22.77 8.13 -20.20
C ASP A 143 -21.97 6.95 -19.60
N GLU A 144 -21.41 6.12 -20.47
CA GLU A 144 -20.70 4.87 -20.18
C GLU A 144 -19.21 5.17 -19.93
N SER A 145 -18.94 6.11 -19.03
CA SER A 145 -17.59 6.60 -18.70
C SER A 145 -17.37 6.62 -17.18
N GLU A 146 -17.42 5.45 -16.56
CA GLU A 146 -17.10 5.28 -15.14
C GLU A 146 -15.58 5.36 -14.93
N PRO A 147 -15.05 6.24 -14.06
CA PRO A 147 -13.67 6.15 -13.59
C PRO A 147 -13.59 5.06 -12.49
N SER A 148 -13.93 3.82 -12.81
CA SER A 148 -13.96 2.69 -11.86
C SER A 148 -12.57 2.14 -11.48
N GLY A 149 -11.47 2.78 -11.89
CA GLY A 149 -10.11 2.25 -11.74
C GLY A 149 -9.39 2.61 -10.43
N GLY A 150 -9.94 3.52 -9.62
CA GLY A 150 -9.26 4.05 -8.44
C GLY A 150 -9.49 3.21 -7.18
N GLY A 151 -8.62 2.25 -6.91
CA GLY A 151 -8.54 1.64 -5.58
C GLY A 151 -8.93 0.17 -5.47
N GLU A 152 -9.49 -0.45 -6.52
CA GLU A 152 -9.90 -1.87 -6.55
C GLU A 152 -8.77 -2.81 -6.14
N ARG A 153 -7.59 -2.54 -6.68
CA ARG A 153 -6.36 -3.25 -6.36
C ARG A 153 -5.99 -3.17 -4.88
N GLU A 154 -6.17 -2.02 -4.25
CA GLU A 154 -5.84 -1.75 -2.85
C GLU A 154 -6.78 -2.51 -1.91
N HIS A 155 -8.07 -2.61 -2.26
CA HIS A 155 -9.02 -3.43 -1.51
C HIS A 155 -8.70 -4.91 -1.63
N ALA A 156 -8.43 -5.42 -2.84
CA ALA A 156 -7.99 -6.80 -3.03
C ALA A 156 -6.68 -7.09 -2.25
N THR A 157 -5.74 -6.14 -2.25
CA THR A 157 -4.49 -6.22 -1.49
C THR A 157 -4.75 -6.27 0.02
N ALA A 158 -5.66 -5.44 0.53
CA ALA A 158 -6.00 -5.42 1.95
C ALA A 158 -6.63 -6.74 2.41
N LEU A 159 -7.55 -7.30 1.61
CA LEU A 159 -8.16 -8.61 1.85
C LEU A 159 -7.11 -9.73 1.86
N PHE A 160 -6.21 -9.73 0.87
CA PHE A 160 -5.12 -10.69 0.78
C PHE A 160 -4.17 -10.60 1.98
N MET A 161 -3.75 -9.39 2.35
CA MET A 161 -2.85 -9.17 3.49
C MET A 161 -3.48 -9.62 4.81
N ALA A 162 -4.77 -9.33 5.01
CA ALA A 162 -5.50 -9.79 6.20
C ALA A 162 -5.49 -11.32 6.28
N CYS A 163 -5.73 -12.01 5.16
CA CYS A 163 -5.75 -13.47 5.12
C CYS A 163 -4.35 -14.09 5.29
N LYS A 164 -3.31 -13.49 4.71
CA LYS A 164 -1.94 -14.03 4.73
C LYS A 164 -1.22 -13.81 6.07
N TYR A 165 -1.38 -12.64 6.69
CA TYR A 165 -0.53 -12.24 7.81
C TYR A 165 -1.24 -12.14 9.17
N LEU A 166 -2.58 -12.14 9.22
CA LEU A 166 -3.30 -12.09 10.49
C LEU A 166 -3.60 -13.50 11.05
N PRO A 167 -3.50 -13.67 12.38
CA PRO A 167 -3.81 -14.93 13.03
C PRO A 167 -5.29 -15.31 12.82
N PRO A 168 -5.62 -16.61 12.71
CA PRO A 168 -6.98 -17.07 12.44
C PRO A 168 -8.02 -16.59 13.46
N GLN A 169 -7.62 -16.36 14.70
CA GLN A 169 -8.50 -15.94 15.80
C GLN A 169 -9.06 -14.52 15.61
N LEU A 170 -8.41 -13.69 14.78
CA LEU A 170 -8.92 -12.35 14.44
C LEU A 170 -9.90 -12.37 13.27
N LEU A 171 -10.04 -13.52 12.60
CA LEU A 171 -11.05 -13.74 11.57
C LEU A 171 -12.23 -14.45 12.24
N SER A 172 -13.40 -13.85 12.18
CA SER A 172 -14.55 -14.19 13.04
C SER A 172 -15.13 -15.57 12.73
N SER A 173 -14.86 -16.15 11.55
CA SER A 173 -15.29 -17.52 11.23
C SER A 173 -14.36 -18.25 10.22
N PRO A 174 -14.31 -19.60 10.25
CA PRO A 174 -13.54 -20.40 9.28
C PRO A 174 -13.92 -20.18 7.81
N GLY A 175 -15.11 -19.66 7.51
CA GLY A 175 -15.56 -19.35 6.15
C GLY A 175 -15.28 -17.91 5.70
N GLU A 176 -15.02 -16.99 6.64
CA GLU A 176 -14.79 -15.58 6.33
C GLU A 176 -13.49 -15.39 5.54
N ARG A 177 -12.43 -16.12 5.87
CA ARG A 177 -11.17 -16.09 5.13
C ARG A 177 -11.35 -16.50 3.66
N THR A 178 -12.09 -17.58 3.41
CA THR A 178 -12.39 -18.04 2.06
C THR A 178 -13.23 -17.01 1.31
N GLY A 179 -14.22 -16.41 1.98
CA GLY A 179 -15.02 -15.31 1.41
C GLY A 179 -14.17 -14.10 1.01
N MET A 180 -13.27 -13.65 1.89
CA MET A 180 -12.35 -12.54 1.62
C MET A 180 -11.41 -12.84 0.46
N LEU A 181 -10.87 -14.06 0.34
CA LEU A 181 -9.99 -14.45 -0.76
C LEU A 181 -10.74 -14.58 -2.09
N MET A 182 -11.97 -15.11 -2.08
CA MET A 182 -12.83 -15.14 -3.27
C MET A 182 -13.19 -13.72 -3.73
N GLU A 183 -13.50 -12.82 -2.80
CA GLU A 183 -13.75 -11.42 -3.11
C GLU A 183 -12.51 -10.75 -3.71
N ALA A 184 -11.33 -10.94 -3.11
CA ALA A 184 -10.07 -10.41 -3.65
C ALA A 184 -9.79 -10.90 -5.08
N THR A 185 -10.02 -12.19 -5.33
CA THR A 185 -9.85 -12.80 -6.66
C THR A 185 -10.81 -12.18 -7.67
N LYS A 186 -12.10 -12.10 -7.32
CA LYS A 186 -13.13 -11.49 -8.17
C LYS A 186 -12.85 -10.03 -8.50
N ILE A 187 -12.24 -9.29 -7.59
CA ILE A 187 -11.83 -7.90 -7.86
C ILE A 187 -10.67 -7.89 -8.86
N LEU A 188 -9.64 -8.70 -8.65
CA LEU A 188 -8.48 -8.76 -9.54
C LEU A 188 -8.83 -9.26 -10.95
N GLU A 189 -9.84 -10.11 -11.10
CA GLU A 189 -10.34 -10.57 -12.41
C GLU A 189 -11.03 -9.46 -13.22
N LYS A 190 -11.46 -8.37 -12.57
CA LYS A 190 -12.16 -7.26 -13.22
C LYS A 190 -11.23 -6.13 -13.69
N ILE A 191 -10.00 -6.11 -13.19
CA ILE A 191 -8.97 -5.11 -13.49
C ILE A 191 -8.11 -5.63 -14.63
#